data_AF-A0A0L0P034-F1
#
_entry.id   AF-A0A0L0P034-F1
#
_cell.length_a   1.000
_cell.length_b   1.000
_cell.length_c   1.000
_cell.angle_alpha   90.00
_cell.angle_beta   90.00
_cell.angle_gamma   90.00
#
_symmetry.space_group_name_H-M   'P 1'
#
loop_
_entity.id
_entity.type
_entity.pdbx_description
1 polymer ?
#
loop_
_entity_poly.entity_id
_entity_poly.type
_entity_poly.pdbx_seq_one_letter_code
_entity_poly.pdbx_strand_id
1 'polypeptide(L)'
;MDAIVDALNNPSQYNFSCLLRGSADWGDSGNETQKVRNTLELFALGNYDSYLRHKSDFLELLPCMAKKLVELTLISACNENEGREVSFEVLMRDYSLKLALEGRYEALEVILMEMIDKNLIIASMDEGKGTVKFLESLSVRDAYNSDRYTLQILEEKEIRKRSVQEARTFLEHYLNTRIVPAQAELKDAGASAQ
;
A
#
# COMPACT_ATOMS: atom_id res chain seq x y z
N MET A 1 16.51 2.88 18.40
CA MET A 1 16.81 2.36 17.05
C MET A 1 16.35 0.92 16.95
N ASP A 2 16.83 0.05 17.85
CA ASP A 2 16.45 -1.38 17.93
C ASP A 2 14.93 -1.61 17.95
N ALA A 3 14.19 -0.85 18.77
CA ALA A 3 12.73 -0.97 18.83
C ALA A 3 12.00 -0.74 17.47
N ILE A 4 12.58 0.05 16.56
CA ILE A 4 11.99 0.30 15.23
C ILE A 4 12.32 -0.84 14.30
N VAL A 5 13.57 -1.31 14.32
CA VAL A 5 13.97 -2.50 13.56
C VAL A 5 13.15 -3.70 14.01
N ASP A 6 12.91 -3.85 15.31
CA ASP A 6 12.04 -4.88 15.89
C ASP A 6 10.59 -4.73 15.41
N ALA A 7 10.04 -3.51 15.39
CA ALA A 7 8.70 -3.25 14.86
C ALA A 7 8.60 -3.54 13.36
N LEU A 8 9.62 -3.14 12.58
CA LEU A 8 9.72 -3.43 11.15
C LEU A 8 9.88 -4.93 10.88
N ASN A 9 10.45 -5.69 11.81
CA ASN A 9 10.56 -7.15 11.73
C ASN A 9 9.35 -7.91 12.27
N ASN A 10 8.47 -7.28 13.06
CA ASN A 10 7.32 -7.94 13.68
C ASN A 10 6.29 -8.40 12.63
N PRO A 11 6.11 -9.71 12.38
CA PRO A 11 5.29 -10.22 11.26
C PRO A 11 3.81 -9.85 11.32
N SER A 12 3.30 -9.41 12.47
CA SER A 12 1.90 -9.02 12.66
C SER A 12 1.66 -7.51 12.53
N GLN A 13 2.71 -6.70 12.38
CA GLN A 13 2.59 -5.25 12.30
C GLN A 13 2.75 -4.74 10.86
N TYR A 14 1.66 -4.16 10.33
CA TYR A 14 1.59 -3.51 9.01
C TYR A 14 1.17 -2.03 9.09
N ASN A 15 0.87 -1.53 10.28
CA ASN A 15 0.59 -0.13 10.57
C ASN A 15 1.74 0.49 11.36
N PHE A 16 2.26 1.60 10.84
CA PHE A 16 3.42 2.31 11.35
C PHE A 16 3.15 3.80 11.61
N SER A 17 1.95 4.33 11.34
CA SER A 17 1.65 5.76 11.54
C SER A 17 1.90 6.27 12.96
N CYS A 18 1.65 5.45 13.99
CA CYS A 18 1.94 5.82 15.38
C CYS A 18 3.45 5.96 15.62
N LEU A 19 4.25 4.99 15.14
CA LEU A 19 5.70 5.04 15.22
C LEU A 19 6.27 6.20 14.38
N LEU A 20 5.73 6.42 13.19
CA LEU A 20 6.14 7.48 12.28
C LEU A 20 5.93 8.86 12.92
N ARG A 21 4.77 9.10 13.53
CA ARG A 21 4.49 10.34 14.27
C ARG A 21 5.43 10.52 15.47
N GLY A 22 5.67 9.46 16.23
CA GLY A 22 6.63 9.50 17.34
C GLY A 22 8.08 9.70 16.91
N SER A 23 8.39 9.50 15.62
CA SER A 23 9.75 9.70 15.10
C SER A 23 10.13 11.16 14.89
N ALA A 24 9.15 12.06 14.78
CA ALA A 24 9.36 13.50 14.66
C ALA A 24 10.18 14.08 15.82
N ASP A 25 10.06 13.47 17.00
CA ASP A 25 10.71 13.96 18.23
C ASP A 25 12.18 13.53 18.37
N TRP A 26 12.71 12.66 17.49
CA TRP A 26 14.07 12.10 17.68
C TRP A 26 15.23 13.09 17.42
N GLY A 27 14.95 14.38 17.19
CA GLY A 27 15.99 15.39 16.91
C GLY A 27 16.75 15.14 15.61
N ASP A 28 17.84 15.89 15.38
CA ASP A 28 18.77 15.69 14.26
C ASP A 28 20.02 14.98 14.76
N SER A 29 19.94 13.64 14.86
CA SER A 29 21.02 12.79 15.37
C SER A 29 21.88 12.17 14.26
N GLY A 30 21.94 12.81 13.10
CA GLY A 30 22.80 12.44 11.98
C GLY A 30 22.18 11.47 10.96
N ASN A 31 22.98 11.12 9.95
CA ASN A 31 22.56 10.41 8.74
C ASN A 31 21.84 9.08 9.03
N GLU A 32 22.32 8.29 9.99
CA GLU A 32 21.74 6.99 10.31
C GLU A 32 20.31 7.10 10.89
N THR A 33 20.07 8.12 11.72
CA THR A 33 18.72 8.37 12.25
C THR A 33 17.77 8.80 11.15
N GLN A 34 18.24 9.63 10.22
CA GLN A 34 17.45 10.03 9.06
C GLN A 34 17.08 8.81 8.20
N LYS A 35 18.02 7.90 7.94
CA LYS A 35 17.74 6.65 7.22
C LYS A 35 16.70 5.78 7.90
N VAL A 36 16.72 5.69 9.24
CA VAL A 36 15.68 4.96 9.99
C VAL A 36 14.32 5.61 9.79
N ARG A 37 14.22 6.94 9.90
CA ARG A 37 12.98 7.68 9.69
C ARG A 37 12.46 7.51 8.26
N ASN A 38 13.33 7.65 7.27
CA ASN A 38 13.00 7.42 5.86
C ASN A 38 12.48 5.99 5.65
N THR A 39 13.11 5.00 6.28
CA THR A 39 12.68 3.60 6.18
C THR A 39 11.32 3.38 6.85
N LEU A 40 11.05 4.07 7.96
CA LEU A 40 9.74 4.02 8.60
C LEU A 40 8.66 4.68 7.74
N GLU A 41 8.96 5.81 7.10
CA GLU A 41 8.11 6.48 6.11
C GLU A 41 7.80 5.56 4.92
N LEU A 42 8.81 4.86 4.41
CA LEU A 42 8.68 3.88 3.33
C LEU A 42 7.70 2.75 3.68
N PHE A 43 7.82 2.17 4.89
CA PHE A 43 6.94 1.07 5.31
C PHE A 43 5.51 1.56 5.55
N ALA A 44 5.35 2.73 6.18
CA ALA A 44 4.04 3.33 6.38
C ALA A 44 3.36 3.66 5.03
N LEU A 45 4.02 4.42 4.16
CA LEU A 45 3.37 5.12 3.05
C LEU A 45 3.85 4.70 1.65
N GLY A 46 5.10 4.25 1.52
CA GLY A 46 5.75 3.96 0.24
C GLY A 46 5.43 2.57 -0.34
N ASN A 47 6.27 2.05 -1.21
CA ASN A 47 6.20 0.66 -1.69
C ASN A 47 7.60 0.21 -2.14
N TYR A 48 7.72 -1.00 -2.69
CA TYR A 48 9.00 -1.49 -3.17
C TYR A 48 9.60 -0.62 -4.29
N ASP A 49 8.78 -0.01 -5.14
CA ASP A 49 9.24 0.94 -6.16
C ASP A 49 9.91 2.17 -5.54
N SER A 50 9.28 2.76 -4.51
CA SER A 50 9.86 3.87 -3.75
C SER A 50 11.21 3.50 -3.11
N TYR A 51 11.34 2.28 -2.59
CA TYR A 51 12.63 1.79 -2.06
C TYR A 51 13.73 1.78 -3.12
N LEU A 52 13.41 1.35 -4.34
CA LEU A 52 14.37 1.29 -5.43
C LEU A 52 14.81 2.70 -5.90
N ARG A 53 13.88 3.66 -5.94
CA ARG A 53 14.17 5.04 -6.38
C ARG A 53 15.12 5.78 -5.44
N HIS A 54 14.94 5.60 -4.14
CA HIS A 54 15.67 6.33 -3.10
C HIS A 54 16.54 5.39 -2.24
N LYS A 55 17.08 4.33 -2.84
CA LYS A 55 17.78 3.23 -2.10
C LYS A 55 18.91 3.73 -1.21
N SER A 56 19.62 4.79 -1.60
CA SER A 56 20.69 5.42 -0.83
C SER A 56 20.23 6.02 0.49
N ASP A 57 18.96 6.41 0.59
CA ASP A 57 18.38 7.20 1.67
C ASP A 57 17.66 6.33 2.70
N PHE A 58 17.56 5.03 2.44
CA PHE A 58 17.01 4.04 3.36
C PHE A 58 18.11 3.24 4.06
N LEU A 59 17.70 2.51 5.09
CA LEU A 59 18.47 1.40 5.63
C LEU A 59 18.53 0.27 4.60
N GLU A 60 19.63 -0.48 4.61
CA GLU A 60 19.69 -1.74 3.88
C GLU A 60 18.70 -2.72 4.51
N LEU A 61 17.73 -3.18 3.71
CA LEU A 61 16.68 -4.06 4.19
C LEU A 61 17.20 -5.48 4.36
N LEU A 62 17.09 -6.00 5.58
CA LEU A 62 17.25 -7.43 5.85
C LEU A 62 16.18 -8.23 5.05
N PRO A 63 16.42 -9.52 4.74
CA PRO A 63 15.48 -10.32 3.94
C PRO A 63 14.05 -10.34 4.49
N CYS A 64 13.88 -10.37 5.82
CA CYS A 64 12.57 -10.30 6.47
C CYS A 64 11.87 -8.95 6.27
N MET A 65 12.61 -7.83 6.34
CA MET A 65 12.09 -6.49 6.09
C MET A 65 11.72 -6.30 4.62
N ALA A 66 12.56 -6.79 3.71
CA ALA A 66 12.29 -6.75 2.28
C ALA A 66 11.03 -7.54 1.93
N LYS A 67 10.87 -8.75 2.49
CA LYS A 67 9.64 -9.55 2.35
C LYS A 67 8.41 -8.79 2.86
N LYS A 68 8.49 -8.17 4.04
CA LYS A 68 7.37 -7.37 4.56
C LYS A 68 7.04 -6.18 3.66
N LEU A 69 8.04 -5.51 3.09
CA LEU A 69 7.80 -4.42 2.15
C LEU A 69 7.11 -4.92 0.87
N VAL A 70 7.42 -6.13 0.41
CA VAL A 70 6.68 -6.80 -0.67
C VAL A 70 5.23 -7.08 -0.25
N GLU A 71 5.00 -7.63 0.95
CA GLU A 71 3.65 -7.87 1.48
C GLU A 71 2.83 -6.56 1.56
N LEU A 72 3.41 -5.46 2.06
CA LEU A 72 2.80 -4.12 2.08
C LEU A 72 2.49 -3.58 0.68
N THR A 73 3.38 -3.85 -0.27
CA THR A 73 3.18 -3.49 -1.68
C THR A 73 2.02 -4.28 -2.28
N LEU A 74 1.91 -5.58 -1.98
CA LEU A 74 0.82 -6.45 -2.42
C LEU A 74 -0.52 -6.11 -1.74
N ILE A 75 -0.53 -5.69 -0.47
CA ILE A 75 -1.72 -5.13 0.19
C ILE A 75 -2.22 -3.91 -0.59
N SER A 76 -1.30 -3.05 -1.04
CA SER A 76 -1.68 -1.89 -1.86
C SER A 76 -2.20 -2.30 -3.24
N ALA A 77 -1.58 -3.30 -3.86
CA ALA A 77 -2.06 -3.86 -5.12
C ALA A 77 -3.46 -4.47 -4.98
N CYS A 78 -3.74 -5.14 -3.86
CA CYS A 78 -5.06 -5.69 -3.54
C CYS A 78 -6.11 -4.57 -3.45
N ASN A 79 -5.85 -3.52 -2.66
CA ASN A 79 -6.77 -2.37 -2.52
C ASN A 79 -7.05 -1.67 -3.85
N GLU A 80 -6.04 -1.55 -4.71
CA GLU A 80 -6.16 -0.90 -6.01
C GLU A 80 -6.91 -1.74 -7.05
N ASN A 81 -6.96 -3.05 -6.85
CA ASN A 81 -7.55 -4.01 -7.80
C ASN A 81 -8.66 -4.84 -7.15
N GLU A 82 -9.30 -4.33 -6.10
CA GLU A 82 -10.39 -5.01 -5.41
C GLU A 82 -11.50 -5.42 -6.39
N GLY A 83 -11.90 -6.69 -6.32
CA GLY A 83 -12.87 -7.31 -7.23
C GLY A 83 -12.34 -7.68 -8.61
N ARG A 84 -11.07 -7.37 -8.95
CA ARG A 84 -10.47 -7.60 -10.27
C ARG A 84 -9.53 -8.80 -10.28
N GLU A 85 -9.45 -9.42 -11.45
CA GLU A 85 -8.42 -10.42 -11.77
C GLU A 85 -7.22 -9.72 -12.42
N VAL A 86 -6.02 -10.03 -11.92
CA VAL A 86 -4.75 -9.43 -12.34
C VAL A 86 -3.74 -10.55 -12.63
N SER A 87 -2.99 -10.44 -13.73
CA SER A 87 -1.93 -11.41 -14.02
C SER A 87 -0.68 -11.18 -13.18
N PHE A 88 0.06 -12.25 -12.90
CA PHE A 88 1.35 -12.16 -12.21
C PHE A 88 2.36 -11.29 -12.95
N GLU A 89 2.33 -11.29 -14.29
CA GLU A 89 3.16 -10.38 -15.10
C GLU A 89 2.87 -8.91 -14.81
N VAL A 90 1.59 -8.54 -14.75
CA VAL A 90 1.15 -7.17 -14.41
C VAL A 90 1.60 -6.81 -12.99
N LEU A 91 1.44 -7.73 -12.02
CA LEU A 91 1.90 -7.48 -10.65
C LEU A 91 3.42 -7.30 -10.58
N MET A 92 4.18 -8.14 -11.28
CA MET A 92 5.65 -8.07 -11.31
C MET A 92 6.16 -6.77 -11.92
N ARG A 93 5.47 -6.25 -12.94
CA ARG A 93 5.84 -5.03 -13.66
C ARG A 93 5.36 -3.77 -12.95
N ASP A 94 4.07 -3.66 -12.69
CA ASP A 94 3.42 -2.40 -12.28
C ASP A 94 3.68 -2.06 -10.80
N TYR A 95 4.06 -3.06 -9.99
CA TYR A 95 4.42 -2.89 -8.58
C TYR A 95 5.91 -3.11 -8.30
N SER A 96 6.74 -3.16 -9.35
CA SER A 96 8.20 -3.32 -9.27
C SER A 96 8.67 -4.57 -8.50
N LEU A 97 7.84 -5.62 -8.45
CA LEU A 97 8.14 -6.88 -7.75
C LEU A 97 9.12 -7.76 -8.51
N LYS A 98 9.31 -7.53 -9.82
CA LYS A 98 10.30 -8.27 -10.61
C LYS A 98 11.71 -8.19 -10.02
N LEU A 99 12.13 -7.02 -9.54
CA LEU A 99 13.43 -6.86 -8.89
C LEU A 99 13.42 -7.41 -7.46
N ALA A 100 12.31 -7.23 -6.73
CA ALA A 100 12.16 -7.72 -5.36
C ALA A 100 12.26 -9.25 -5.25
N LEU A 101 11.73 -9.95 -6.25
CA LEU A 101 11.60 -11.40 -6.29
C LEU A 101 12.54 -12.06 -7.31
N GLU A 102 13.51 -11.30 -7.82
CA GLU A 102 14.51 -11.79 -8.79
C GLU A 102 13.89 -12.40 -10.06
N GLY A 103 12.70 -11.92 -10.45
CA GLY A 103 11.94 -12.41 -11.60
C GLY A 103 11.25 -13.75 -11.40
N ARG A 104 11.25 -14.32 -10.19
CA ARG A 104 10.65 -15.63 -9.89
C ARG A 104 9.16 -15.50 -9.58
N TYR A 105 8.32 -16.00 -10.48
CA TYR A 105 6.86 -15.98 -10.31
C TYR A 105 6.41 -16.92 -9.18
N GLU A 106 7.12 -18.02 -8.98
CA GLU A 106 6.88 -18.98 -7.90
C GLU A 106 7.05 -18.31 -6.53
N ALA A 107 7.99 -17.36 -6.41
CA ALA A 107 8.18 -16.60 -5.18
C ALA A 107 7.01 -15.65 -4.90
N LEU A 108 6.42 -15.05 -5.95
CA LEU A 108 5.23 -14.22 -5.82
C LEU A 108 4.03 -15.06 -5.34
N GLU A 109 3.83 -16.23 -5.95
CA GLU A 109 2.76 -17.15 -5.59
C GLU A 109 2.88 -17.61 -4.13
N VAL A 110 4.07 -18.02 -3.70
CA VAL A 110 4.33 -18.40 -2.30
C VAL A 110 4.00 -17.27 -1.34
N ILE A 111 4.40 -16.03 -1.66
CA ILE A 111 4.06 -14.88 -0.81
C ILE A 111 2.55 -14.64 -0.78
N LEU A 112 1.85 -14.73 -1.92
CA LEU A 112 0.39 -14.58 -1.96
C LEU A 112 -0.31 -15.66 -1.13
N MET A 113 0.12 -16.92 -1.22
CA MET A 113 -0.39 -18.01 -0.37
C MET A 113 -0.18 -17.69 1.11
N GLU A 114 1.03 -17.31 1.51
CA GLU A 114 1.30 -16.95 2.89
C GLU A 114 0.46 -15.76 3.37
N MET A 115 0.22 -14.76 2.52
CA MET A 115 -0.60 -13.60 2.87
C MET A 115 -2.07 -13.98 3.06
N ILE A 116 -2.58 -14.92 2.26
CA ILE A 116 -3.93 -15.48 2.41
C ILE A 116 -4.01 -16.27 3.72
N ASP A 117 -3.04 -17.14 4.00
CA ASP A 117 -3.00 -17.95 5.22
C ASP A 117 -2.91 -17.08 6.49
N LYS A 118 -2.19 -15.96 6.42
CA LYS A 118 -2.09 -14.96 7.49
C LYS A 118 -3.33 -14.05 7.60
N ASN A 119 -4.34 -14.22 6.74
CA ASN A 119 -5.53 -13.36 6.63
C ASN A 119 -5.18 -11.87 6.43
N LEU A 120 -4.16 -11.57 5.62
CA LEU A 120 -3.82 -10.18 5.24
C LEU A 120 -4.68 -9.71 4.06
N ILE A 121 -5.02 -10.65 3.18
CA ILE A 121 -5.84 -10.44 1.98
C ILE A 121 -6.78 -11.62 1.80
N ILE A 122 -7.90 -11.37 1.12
CA ILE A 122 -8.76 -12.41 0.55
C ILE A 122 -8.53 -12.36 -0.96
N ALA A 123 -8.02 -13.46 -1.51
CA ALA A 123 -7.75 -13.58 -2.94
C ALA A 123 -7.91 -15.04 -3.40
N SER A 124 -8.17 -15.21 -4.69
CA SER A 124 -8.23 -16.52 -5.36
C SER A 124 -7.23 -16.54 -6.52
N MET A 125 -6.38 -17.56 -6.57
CA MET A 125 -5.36 -17.69 -7.61
C MET A 125 -5.74 -18.78 -8.62
N ASP A 126 -5.40 -18.55 -9.88
CA ASP A 126 -5.47 -19.53 -10.97
C ASP A 126 -4.05 -19.74 -11.49
N GLU A 127 -3.38 -20.78 -10.98
CA GLU A 127 -2.00 -21.14 -11.33
C GLU A 127 -1.86 -21.40 -12.84
N GLY A 128 -2.87 -22.04 -13.45
CA GLY A 128 -2.86 -22.36 -14.88
C GLY A 128 -2.87 -21.12 -15.79
N LYS A 129 -3.50 -20.03 -15.34
CA LYS A 129 -3.46 -18.74 -16.03
C LYS A 129 -2.38 -17.78 -15.52
N GLY A 130 -1.77 -18.06 -14.36
CA GLY A 130 -0.89 -17.13 -13.67
C GLY A 130 -1.61 -15.84 -13.28
N THR A 131 -2.83 -15.96 -12.76
CA THR A 131 -3.66 -14.82 -12.33
C THR A 131 -4.05 -14.90 -10.86
N VAL A 132 -4.34 -13.75 -10.27
CA VAL A 132 -4.95 -13.62 -8.95
C VAL A 132 -6.12 -12.66 -9.01
N LYS A 133 -7.25 -13.09 -8.45
CA LYS A 133 -8.42 -12.26 -8.22
C LYS A 133 -8.41 -11.76 -6.78
N PHE A 134 -8.22 -10.46 -6.61
CA PHE A 134 -8.29 -9.82 -5.30
C PHE A 134 -9.76 -9.57 -4.94
N LEU A 135 -10.16 -9.96 -3.73
CA LEU A 135 -11.51 -9.75 -3.22
C LEU A 135 -11.54 -8.63 -2.18
N GLU A 136 -10.61 -8.64 -1.23
CA GLU A 136 -10.54 -7.66 -0.15
C GLU A 136 -9.15 -7.67 0.50
N SER A 137 -8.70 -6.53 1.04
CA SER A 137 -7.60 -6.51 2.00
C SER A 137 -8.14 -6.39 3.43
N LEU A 138 -7.69 -7.30 4.30
CA LEU A 138 -8.10 -7.32 5.71
C LEU A 138 -7.15 -6.53 6.60
N SER A 139 -5.93 -6.29 6.13
CA SER A 139 -4.92 -5.53 6.86
C SER A 139 -4.97 -4.04 6.51
N VAL A 140 -5.12 -3.20 7.54
CA VAL A 140 -5.14 -1.74 7.36
C VAL A 140 -3.72 -1.22 7.23
N ARG A 141 -3.35 -0.84 6.00
CA ARG A 141 -2.15 -0.07 5.72
C ARG A 141 -2.36 1.42 6.06
N ASP A 142 -1.29 2.13 6.41
CA ASP A 142 -1.35 3.57 6.67
C ASP A 142 -1.78 4.36 5.43
N ALA A 143 -2.52 5.44 5.67
CA ALA A 143 -2.90 6.42 4.66
C ALA A 143 -2.14 7.73 4.90
N TYR A 144 -1.75 8.38 3.80
CA TYR A 144 -1.09 9.66 3.84
C TYR A 144 -2.09 10.80 4.04
N ASN A 145 -1.80 11.69 4.98
CA ASN A 145 -2.55 12.90 5.19
C ASN A 145 -1.58 14.08 5.36
N SER A 146 -1.58 14.99 4.38
CA SER A 146 -0.68 16.16 4.36
C SER A 146 -0.91 17.13 5.52
N ASP A 147 -2.09 17.15 6.12
CA ASP A 147 -2.39 17.97 7.31
C ASP A 147 -1.73 17.42 8.59
N ARG A 148 -1.30 16.14 8.57
CA ARG A 148 -0.80 15.43 9.75
C ARG A 148 0.65 14.99 9.64
N TYR A 149 1.23 14.98 8.44
CA TYR A 149 2.57 14.50 8.20
C TYR A 149 3.19 15.13 6.95
N THR A 150 4.44 15.56 7.06
CA THR A 150 5.24 16.08 5.94
C THR A 150 6.21 15.01 5.47
N LEU A 151 6.14 14.67 4.18
CA LEU A 151 7.03 13.68 3.57
C LEU A 151 8.49 14.14 3.63
N GLN A 152 9.38 13.20 3.90
CA GLN A 152 10.82 13.43 4.01
C GLN A 152 11.52 13.15 2.68
N ILE A 153 11.29 11.96 2.13
CA ILE A 153 11.94 11.49 0.90
C ILE A 153 10.91 11.12 -0.16
N LEU A 154 9.78 10.53 0.25
CA LEU A 154 8.75 10.17 -0.70
C LEU A 154 8.10 11.40 -1.33
N GLU A 155 7.77 11.30 -2.61
CA GLU A 155 6.98 12.32 -3.28
C GLU A 155 5.47 12.00 -3.24
N GLU A 156 4.61 13.01 -3.25
CA GLU A 156 3.15 12.82 -3.25
C GLU A 156 2.67 11.93 -4.42
N LYS A 157 3.32 12.03 -5.58
CA LYS A 157 3.00 11.20 -6.75
C LYS A 157 3.19 9.69 -6.49
N GLU A 158 4.12 9.31 -5.62
CA GLU A 158 4.43 7.92 -5.29
C GLU A 158 3.41 7.29 -4.34
N ILE A 159 2.74 8.14 -3.56
CA ILE A 159 1.77 7.73 -2.53
C ILE A 159 0.34 8.19 -2.85
N ARG A 160 0.12 8.74 -4.05
CA ARG A 160 -1.16 9.35 -4.47
C ARG A 160 -2.37 8.46 -4.20
N LYS A 161 -2.26 7.17 -4.53
CA LYS A 161 -3.34 6.18 -4.33
C LYS A 161 -3.66 5.89 -2.85
N ARG A 162 -2.82 6.38 -1.93
CA ARG A 162 -2.97 6.28 -0.47
C ARG A 162 -3.19 7.65 0.19
N SER A 163 -3.41 8.71 -0.60
CA SER A 163 -3.66 10.07 -0.09
C SER A 163 -5.12 10.23 0.33
N VAL A 164 -5.32 10.70 1.57
CA VAL A 164 -6.65 11.02 2.11
C VAL A 164 -7.28 12.19 1.34
N GLN A 165 -6.48 13.18 0.96
CA GLN A 165 -6.95 14.34 0.20
C GLN A 165 -7.45 13.94 -1.20
N GLU A 166 -6.70 13.09 -1.90
CA GLU A 166 -7.10 12.57 -3.21
C GLU A 166 -8.36 11.69 -3.11
N ALA A 167 -8.41 10.81 -2.11
CA ALA A 167 -9.58 9.97 -1.87
C ALA A 167 -10.83 10.81 -1.58
N ARG A 168 -10.72 11.86 -0.76
CA ARG A 168 -11.82 12.79 -0.50
C ARG A 168 -12.29 13.47 -1.79
N THR A 169 -11.37 14.02 -2.56
CA THR A 169 -11.68 14.70 -3.83
C THR A 169 -12.38 13.76 -4.82
N PHE A 170 -11.89 12.52 -4.92
CA PHE A 170 -12.51 11.50 -5.76
C PHE A 170 -13.94 11.17 -5.30
N LEU A 171 -14.14 10.95 -4.00
CA LEU A 171 -15.46 10.62 -3.44
C LEU A 171 -16.46 11.77 -3.59
N GLU A 172 -16.04 13.01 -3.37
CA GLU A 172 -16.86 14.20 -3.59
C GLU A 172 -17.26 14.33 -5.06
N HIS A 173 -16.31 14.16 -5.98
CA HIS A 173 -16.60 14.18 -7.41
C HIS A 173 -17.58 13.06 -7.81
N TYR A 174 -17.37 11.84 -7.32
CA TYR A 174 -18.24 10.70 -7.62
C TYR A 174 -19.66 10.89 -7.07
N LEU A 175 -19.77 11.39 -5.83
CA LEU A 175 -21.05 11.74 -5.21
C LEU A 175 -21.82 12.75 -6.07
N ASN A 176 -21.16 13.84 -6.47
CA ASN A 176 -21.80 14.95 -7.17
C ASN A 176 -22.13 14.64 -8.64
N THR A 177 -21.36 13.77 -9.30
CA THR A 177 -21.51 13.50 -10.74
C THR A 177 -22.24 12.20 -11.07
N ARG A 178 -22.28 11.23 -10.15
CA ARG A 178 -22.91 9.93 -10.38
C ARG A 178 -24.08 9.69 -9.44
N ILE A 179 -23.86 9.83 -8.14
CA ILE A 179 -24.85 9.40 -7.14
C ILE A 179 -26.00 10.38 -7.02
N VAL A 180 -25.72 11.68 -6.85
CA VAL A 180 -26.76 12.72 -6.72
C VAL A 180 -27.65 12.78 -7.97
N PRO A 181 -27.10 12.79 -9.21
CA PRO A 181 -27.94 12.76 -10.41
C PRO A 181 -28.82 11.50 -10.50
N ALA A 182 -28.26 10.31 -10.26
CA ALA A 182 -29.02 9.06 -10.30
C ALA A 182 -30.18 9.05 -9.27
N GLN A 183 -29.96 9.62 -8.09
CA GLN A 183 -31.02 9.76 -7.09
C GLN A 183 -32.13 10.72 -7.53
N ALA A 184 -31.81 11.79 -8.26
CA ALA A 184 -32.81 12.71 -8.80
C ALA A 184 -33.64 12.03 -9.90
N GLU A 185 -32.99 11.33 -10.84
CA GLU A 185 -33.67 10.58 -11.90
C GLU A 185 -34.65 9.53 -11.34
N LEU A 186 -34.26 8.81 -10.28
CA LEU A 186 -35.13 7.83 -9.63
C LEU A 186 -36.36 8.49 -8.97
N LYS A 187 -36.22 9.69 -8.41
CA LYS A 187 -37.34 10.43 -7.80
C LYS A 187 -38.29 10.97 -8.86
N ASP A 188 -37.77 11.51 -9.95
CA ASP A 188 -38.58 12.04 -11.06
C ASP A 188 -39.33 10.92 -11.80
N ALA A 189 -38.70 9.76 -11.97
CA ALA A 189 -39.34 8.56 -12.51
C ALA A 189 -40.47 8.03 -11.60
N GLY A 190 -40.31 8.11 -10.28
CA GLY A 190 -41.36 7.76 -9.32
C GLY A 190 -42.53 8.75 -9.29
N ALA A 191 -42.27 10.05 -9.53
CA ALA A 191 -43.29 11.09 -9.56
C ALA A 191 -44.11 11.11 -10.87
N SER A 192 -43.54 10.63 -11.98
CA SER A 192 -44.22 10.58 -13.29
C SER A 192 -45.14 9.36 -13.47
N ALA A 193 -45.19 8.46 -12.49
CA ALA A 193 -45.99 7.24 -12.49
C ALA A 193 -47.26 7.32 -11.60
N GLN A 194 -47.59 8.51 -11.08
CA GLN A 194 -48.80 8.84 -10.33
C GLN A 194 -49.67 9.83 -11.10
#